data_AF-A0A1S8Y965-F1
#
_entry.id   AF-A0A1S8Y965-F1
#
_cell.length_a   1.000
_cell.length_b   1.000
_cell.length_c   1.000
_cell.angle_alpha   90.00
_cell.angle_beta   90.00
_cell.angle_gamma   90.00
#
_symmetry.space_group_name_H-M   'P 1'
#
loop_
_entity.id
_entity.type
_entity.pdbx_description
1 polymer ?
#
loop_
_entity_poly.entity_id
_entity_poly.type
_entity_poly.pdbx_seq_one_letter_code
_entity_poly.pdbx_strand_id
1 'polypeptide(L)' 'MRPVAAGYISYSALKDGTVDLCDIARMNDWIDLNADNDARIARWREANER' A
#
# COMPACT_ATOMS: atom_id res chain seq x y z
N MET A 1 6.80 -6.49 -6.29
CA MET A 1 6.54 -5.05 -6.48
C MET A 1 5.13 -4.75 -5.99
N ARG A 2 4.98 -4.21 -4.76
CA ARG A 2 3.68 -4.03 -4.09
C ARG A 2 2.71 -3.08 -4.81
N PRO A 3 3.15 -1.94 -5.39
CA PRO A 3 2.22 -0.99 -6.03
C PRO A 3 1.53 -1.53 -7.29
N VAL A 4 2.23 -2.37 -8.07
CA VAL A 4 1.64 -3.06 -9.23
C VAL A 4 0.61 -4.09 -8.79
N ALA A 5 0.94 -4.89 -7.77
CA ALA A 5 0.05 -5.91 -7.24
C ALA A 5 -1.21 -5.31 -6.60
N ALA A 6 -1.07 -4.13 -5.99
CA ALA A 6 -2.18 -3.37 -5.43
C ALA A 6 -2.98 -2.57 -6.49
N GLY A 7 -2.58 -2.61 -7.77
CA GLY A 7 -3.29 -1.95 -8.86
C GLY A 7 -3.08 -0.43 -8.96
N TYR A 8 -2.14 0.15 -8.20
CA TYR A 8 -1.88 1.60 -8.23
C TYR A 8 -1.15 2.05 -9.49
N ILE A 9 -0.35 1.17 -10.10
CA ILE A 9 0.39 1.44 -11.33
C ILE A 9 0.39 0.22 -12.26
N SER A 10 0.46 0.46 -13.56
CA SER A 10 0.66 -0.63 -14.53
C SER A 10 2.10 -1.13 -14.51
N TYR A 11 2.31 -2.40 -14.86
CA TYR A 11 3.67 -2.93 -15.03
C TYR A 11 4.43 -2.25 -16.17
N SER A 12 3.72 -1.72 -17.17
CA SER A 12 4.34 -0.96 -18.26
C SER A 12 4.99 0.32 -17.76
N ALA A 13 4.34 1.05 -16.84
CA ALA A 13 4.84 2.31 -16.28
C ALA A 13 6.20 2.15 -15.57
N LEU A 14 6.47 0.95 -15.04
CA LEU A 14 7.78 0.62 -14.47
C LEU A 14 8.84 0.38 -15.54
N LYS A 15 8.46 -0.25 -16.65
CA LYS A 15 9.38 -0.59 -17.73
C LYS A 15 9.72 0.61 -18.60
N ASP A 16 8.75 1.49 -18.84
CA ASP A 16 8.93 2.70 -19.65
C ASP A 16 9.55 3.86 -18.85
N GLY A 17 9.65 3.74 -17.53
CA GLY A 17 10.25 4.73 -16.65
C GLY A 17 9.36 5.93 -16.34
N THR A 18 8.05 5.83 -16.60
CA THR A 18 7.06 6.89 -16.29
C THR A 18 6.97 7.15 -14.79
N VAL A 19 7.20 6.11 -13.97
CA VAL A 19 7.30 6.22 -12.51
C VAL A 19 8.73 6.08 -12.06
N ASP A 20 9.16 7.00 -11.20
CA ASP A 20 10.49 6.97 -10.61
C ASP A 20 10.54 6.13 -9.33
N LEU A 21 11.76 5.90 -8.83
CA LEU A 21 11.97 5.14 -7.60
C LEU A 21 11.40 5.84 -6.35
N CYS A 22 11.33 7.17 -6.35
CA CYS A 22 10.79 7.95 -5.24
C CYS A 22 9.27 7.76 -5.13
N ASP A 23 8.56 7.72 -6.27
CA ASP A 23 7.13 7.47 -6.33
C ASP A 23 6.80 6.05 -5.87
N ILE A 24 7.58 5.06 -6.31
CA ILE A 24 7.44 3.67 -5.88
C ILE A 24 7.65 3.54 -4.36
N ALA A 25 8.66 4.23 -3.81
CA ALA A 25 8.92 4.24 -2.37
C ALA A 25 7.75 4.85 -1.60
N ARG A 26 7.25 6.02 -2.02
CA ARG A 26 6.08 6.67 -1.41
C ARG A 26 4.84 5.78 -1.43
N MET A 27 4.58 5.10 -2.56
CA MET A 27 3.43 4.18 -2.66
C MET A 27 3.58 2.98 -1.73
N ASN A 28 4.79 2.45 -1.58
CA ASN A 28 5.06 1.36 -0.64
C ASN A 28 4.78 1.78 0.81
N ASP A 29 5.26 2.95 1.22
CA ASP A 29 5.05 3.46 2.57
C ASP A 29 3.55 3.65 2.88
N TRP A 30 2.79 4.13 1.88
CA TRP A 30 1.35 4.32 2.02
C TRP A 30 0.60 2.98 2.13
N ILE A 31 1.00 1.94 1.39
CA ILE A 31 0.43 0.59 1.52
C ILE A 31 0.66 0.06 2.94
N ASP A 32 1.87 0.24 3.48
CA ASP A 32 2.21 -0.22 4.83
C ASP A 32 1.41 0.54 5.90
N LEU A 33 1.19 1.85 5.72
CA LEU A 33 0.35 2.65 6.61
C LEU A 33 -1.10 2.14 6.65
N ASN A 34 -1.68 1.82 5.50
CA ASN A 34 -3.04 1.29 5.45
C ASN A 34 -3.16 -0.08 6.11
N ALA A 35 -2.18 -0.96 5.89
CA ALA A 35 -2.16 -2.27 6.54
C ALA A 35 -2.10 -2.15 8.07
N ASP A 36 -1.32 -1.20 8.61
CA ASP A 36 -1.30 -0.95 10.05
C ASP A 36 -2.62 -0.36 10.56
N ASN A 37 -3.25 0.55 9.80
CA ASN A 37 -4.58 1.08 10.14
C ASN A 37 -5.63 -0.02 10.21
N ASP A 38 -5.69 -0.90 9.21
CA ASP A 38 -6.64 -2.02 9.19
C ASP A 38 -6.40 -2.98 10.36
N ALA A 39 -5.14 -3.26 10.68
CA ALA A 39 -4.78 -4.08 11.85
C ALA A 39 -5.20 -3.41 13.16
N ARG A 40 -5.05 -2.09 13.29
CA ARG A 40 -5.51 -1.33 14.46
C ARG A 40 -7.02 -1.36 14.60
N ILE A 41 -7.75 -1.18 13.49
CA ILE A 41 -9.21 -1.25 13.47
C ILE A 41 -9.69 -2.64 13.86
N ALA A 42 -9.08 -3.71 13.33
CA ALA A 42 -9.40 -5.09 13.68
C ALA A 42 -9.23 -5.34 15.19
N ARG A 43 -8.08 -4.94 15.76
CA ARG A 43 -7.83 -5.03 17.21
C ARG A 43 -8.85 -4.26 18.03
N TRP A 44 -9.22 -3.05 17.58
CA TRP A 44 -10.23 -2.24 18.26
C TRP A 44 -11.60 -2.91 18.25
N ARG A 45 -12.02 -3.48 17.11
CA ARG A 45 -13.29 -4.23 16.97
C ARG A 45 -13.34 -5.42 17.91
N GLU A 46 -12.28 -6.24 17.93
CA GLU A 46 -12.17 -7.41 18.84
C GLU A 46 -12.28 -7.03 20.32
N ALA A 47 -11.76 -5.86 20.71
CA ALA A 47 -11.76 -5.39 22.09
C ALA A 47 -13.05 -4.69 22.53
N ASN A 48 -13.81 -4.08 21.61
CA ASN A 48 -14.95 -3.21 21.95
C ASN A 48 -16.32 -3.79 21.54
N GLU A 49 -16.38 -4.78 20.64
CA GLU A 49 -17.65 -5.41 20.22
C GLU A 49 -17.97 -6.69 21.03
N ARG A 50 -17.45 -6.79 22.27
CA ARG A 50 -17.60 -7.98 23.14
C ARG A 50 -18.52 -7.76 24.33
#